data_AF-A0A9P0C9I0-F1
#
_entry.id   AF-A0A9P0C9I0-F1
#
_cell.length_a   1.000
_cell.length_b   1.000
_cell.length_c   1.000
_cell.angle_alpha   90.00
_cell.angle_beta   90.00
_cell.angle_gamma   90.00
#
_symmetry.space_group_name_H-M   'P 1'
#
loop_
_entity.id
_entity.type
_entity.pdbx_description
1 polymer ?
#
loop_
_entity_poly.entity_id
_entity_poly.type
_entity_poly.pdbx_seq_one_letter_code
_entity_poly.pdbx_strand_id
1 'polypeptide(L)'
;MPGEVGCGAIDISPAQDGGVLKEIIKPGAGDLTPSNGSTVNVHYTGTLVDGTKFDSSRDRGPFSFSLGQGSVIKAWDIGVATMKKGEICKLTCLPEYAYGSRETGSIPANSTLIFEIEMLDWELEDLSSKQDKGILRQILTPGVEISTPSSGSTVDVHVTGEYNGTVFDDRDVSFPLGEGSEFNIPKGLEKALQKFKVKEKSRLEIKARYGFGSEGNKQLNVPPNVDLVYVVTLNSFTELKKSWSMDDAEKIKHAKMFKEKGLKYINAQKYNLALNMYKNMITYIDSGYGFSEELEKERKSLLIAARLNCALCLLKQEKYTEAQAACKEVLDVDPNNIKALYRRGQAYLGLSDADAAKESFEAVLKVDSSNKAAASALAQCNKKIKEQKEKEKQVYWNMFAKFAKKDQEEKDWRFGWWDGKNVNVEKYESDPEDDEEQKKEKRKQREIIAKKAAEVRARREKERQEQLEREKTESEKEKTGMNENNDCKNTQGNITVDDDKITDNGNAERTLTE
;
A
#
# COMPACT_ATOMS: atom_id res chain seq x y z
N MET A 1 17.90 -60.75 -15.95
CA MET A 1 18.92 -60.45 -14.94
C MET A 1 19.04 -58.95 -14.87
N PRO A 2 18.86 -58.29 -13.71
CA PRO A 2 19.15 -56.86 -13.60
C PRO A 2 20.66 -56.67 -13.75
N GLY A 3 21.06 -55.72 -14.58
CA GLY A 3 22.46 -55.40 -14.86
C GLY A 3 23.23 -54.98 -13.61
N GLU A 4 24.51 -55.29 -13.60
CA GLU A 4 25.46 -55.03 -12.51
C GLU A 4 25.35 -53.59 -11.99
N VAL A 5 25.05 -53.46 -10.70
CA VAL A 5 25.14 -52.22 -9.95
C VAL A 5 26.64 -51.89 -9.81
N GLY A 6 27.07 -50.80 -10.44
CA GLY A 6 28.46 -50.32 -10.35
C GLY A 6 28.87 -50.11 -8.89
N CYS A 7 30.11 -50.50 -8.58
CA CYS A 7 30.73 -50.62 -7.24
C CYS A 7 30.87 -49.29 -6.44
N GLY A 8 30.13 -48.23 -6.80
CA GLY A 8 30.19 -46.90 -6.17
C GLY A 8 28.84 -46.20 -5.96
N ALA A 9 27.71 -46.83 -6.29
CA ALA A 9 26.39 -46.24 -6.09
C ALA A 9 25.85 -46.53 -4.67
N ILE A 10 25.34 -45.49 -4.00
CA ILE A 10 24.79 -45.56 -2.64
C ILE A 10 23.26 -45.57 -2.72
N ASP A 11 22.61 -46.47 -1.98
CA ASP A 11 21.16 -46.46 -1.84
C ASP A 11 20.70 -45.35 -0.89
N ILE A 12 19.96 -44.39 -1.43
CA ILE A 12 19.43 -43.24 -0.71
C ILE A 12 17.91 -43.32 -0.55
N SER A 13 17.28 -44.46 -0.89
CA SER A 13 15.84 -44.61 -0.68
C SER A 13 15.51 -44.68 0.82
N PRO A 14 14.38 -44.08 1.26
CA PRO A 14 13.99 -44.14 2.67
C PRO A 14 13.81 -45.56 3.22
N ALA A 15 13.42 -46.50 2.35
CA ALA A 15 13.20 -47.90 2.71
C ALA A 15 14.47 -48.77 2.59
N GLN A 16 15.57 -48.23 2.07
CA GLN A 16 16.80 -48.98 1.77
C GLN A 16 16.53 -50.22 0.90
N ASP A 17 15.70 -50.03 -0.12
CA ASP A 17 15.16 -51.05 -1.02
C ASP A 17 15.87 -51.08 -2.39
N GLY A 18 16.92 -50.30 -2.58
CA GLY A 18 17.62 -50.13 -3.85
C GLY A 18 16.85 -49.31 -4.89
N GLY A 19 15.71 -48.71 -4.51
CA GLY A 19 14.83 -47.99 -5.43
C GLY A 19 15.39 -46.68 -5.97
N VAL A 20 16.32 -46.06 -5.24
CA VAL A 20 16.99 -44.82 -5.64
C VAL A 20 18.48 -44.94 -5.32
N LEU A 21 19.28 -45.24 -6.35
CA LEU A 21 20.73 -45.33 -6.22
C LEU A 21 21.39 -44.05 -6.72
N LYS A 22 22.32 -43.50 -5.95
CA LYS A 22 23.07 -42.29 -6.27
C LYS A 22 24.56 -42.58 -6.42
N GLU A 23 25.15 -42.11 -7.51
CA GLU A 23 26.59 -42.12 -7.76
C GLU A 23 27.07 -40.68 -7.98
N ILE A 24 28.06 -40.22 -7.23
CA ILE A 24 28.61 -38.86 -7.40
C ILE A 24 29.65 -38.90 -8.52
N ILE A 25 29.39 -38.21 -9.62
CA ILE A 25 30.32 -38.04 -10.75
C ILE A 25 31.32 -36.93 -10.46
N LYS A 26 30.82 -35.80 -9.93
CA LYS A 26 31.61 -34.64 -9.52
C LYS A 26 31.12 -34.13 -8.17
N PRO A 27 31.99 -34.02 -7.15
CA PRO A 27 31.57 -33.48 -5.87
C PRO A 27 31.21 -31.99 -5.97
N GLY A 28 30.18 -31.59 -5.22
CA GLY A 28 29.85 -30.18 -5.02
C GLY A 28 30.69 -29.51 -3.92
N ALA A 29 30.49 -28.21 -3.74
CA ALA A 29 31.16 -27.40 -2.73
C ALA A 29 30.23 -27.08 -1.54
N GLY A 30 30.85 -26.87 -0.37
CA GLY A 30 30.15 -26.56 0.89
C GLY A 30 29.52 -27.79 1.55
N ASP A 31 28.86 -27.57 2.68
CA ASP A 31 28.21 -28.64 3.46
C ASP A 31 26.68 -28.54 3.51
N LEU A 32 26.12 -27.52 2.86
CA LEU A 32 24.69 -27.33 2.78
C LEU A 32 24.11 -28.08 1.58
N THR A 33 22.90 -28.62 1.78
CA THR A 33 22.04 -29.19 0.75
C THR A 33 20.67 -28.50 0.78
N PRO A 34 19.91 -28.48 -0.32
CA PRO A 34 18.59 -27.89 -0.33
C PRO A 34 17.64 -28.68 0.59
N SER A 35 16.84 -27.97 1.39
CA SER A 35 15.76 -28.59 2.16
C SER A 35 14.45 -28.57 1.40
N ASN A 36 13.49 -29.40 1.83
CA ASN A 36 12.10 -29.32 1.36
C ASN A 36 11.59 -27.86 1.38
N GLY A 37 10.89 -27.46 0.32
CA GLY A 37 10.43 -26.09 0.09
C GLY A 37 11.40 -25.19 -0.66
N SER A 38 12.68 -25.55 -0.77
CA SER A 38 13.65 -24.78 -1.55
C SER A 38 13.31 -24.82 -3.04
N THR A 39 13.52 -23.70 -3.73
CA THR A 39 13.51 -23.66 -5.19
C THR A 39 14.88 -24.04 -5.70
N VAL A 40 15.01 -25.24 -6.26
CA VAL A 40 16.28 -25.77 -6.78
C VAL A 40 16.39 -25.48 -8.26
N ASN A 41 17.61 -25.19 -8.73
CA ASN A 41 17.95 -24.99 -10.13
C ASN A 41 18.97 -26.05 -10.53
N VAL A 42 18.60 -26.89 -11.50
CA VAL A 42 19.44 -27.99 -11.95
C VAL A 42 19.56 -28.03 -13.47
N HIS A 43 20.68 -28.56 -13.94
CA HIS A 43 20.74 -29.18 -15.25
C HIS A 43 20.57 -30.69 -15.10
N TYR A 44 19.94 -31.33 -16.08
CA TYR A 44 19.78 -32.78 -16.13
C TYR A 44 19.77 -33.32 -17.57
N THR A 45 20.08 -34.61 -17.68
CA THR A 45 19.81 -35.46 -18.84
C THR A 45 19.25 -36.79 -18.36
N GLY A 46 18.12 -37.21 -18.92
CA GLY A 46 17.43 -38.46 -18.61
C GLY A 46 17.54 -39.48 -19.75
N THR A 47 17.95 -40.69 -19.41
CA THR A 47 18.09 -41.83 -20.34
C THR A 47 17.41 -43.08 -19.81
N LEU A 48 16.95 -43.96 -20.70
CA LEU A 48 16.61 -45.34 -20.36
C LEU A 48 17.88 -46.15 -20.09
N VAL A 49 17.73 -47.36 -19.57
CA VAL A 49 18.86 -48.27 -19.23
C VAL A 49 19.68 -48.65 -20.47
N ASP A 50 19.05 -48.66 -21.65
CA ASP A 50 19.72 -48.89 -22.94
C ASP A 50 20.52 -47.68 -23.47
N GLY A 51 20.49 -46.55 -22.75
CA GLY A 51 21.14 -45.30 -23.11
C GLY A 51 20.28 -44.36 -23.97
N THR A 52 19.06 -44.76 -24.35
CA THR A 52 18.16 -43.91 -25.13
C THR A 52 17.79 -42.66 -24.33
N LYS A 53 18.22 -41.49 -24.80
CA LYS A 53 17.89 -40.19 -24.20
C LYS A 53 16.43 -39.85 -24.47
N PHE A 54 15.64 -39.69 -23.40
CA PHE A 54 14.25 -39.27 -23.51
C PHE A 54 14.07 -37.77 -23.22
N ASP A 55 14.94 -37.16 -22.41
CA ASP A 55 14.85 -35.74 -22.12
C ASP A 55 16.18 -35.11 -21.66
N SER A 56 16.35 -33.80 -21.87
CA SER A 56 17.49 -33.03 -21.35
C SER A 56 17.17 -31.54 -21.25
N SER A 57 17.64 -30.93 -20.17
CA SER A 57 17.57 -29.48 -19.96
C SER A 57 18.70 -28.70 -20.64
N ARG A 58 19.81 -29.36 -21.01
CA ARG A 58 21.02 -28.64 -21.48
C ARG A 58 20.76 -27.82 -22.75
N ASP A 59 19.82 -28.27 -23.58
CA ASP A 59 19.42 -27.57 -24.81
C ASP A 59 18.37 -26.46 -24.57
N ARG A 60 17.70 -26.45 -23.41
CA ARG A 60 16.57 -25.56 -23.08
C ARG A 60 16.86 -24.55 -21.97
N GLY A 61 17.97 -24.70 -21.26
CA GLY A 61 18.32 -23.93 -20.07
C GLY A 61 17.96 -24.67 -18.76
N PRO A 62 18.37 -24.12 -17.60
CA PRO A 62 18.15 -24.75 -16.30
C PRO A 62 16.69 -25.07 -16.02
N PHE A 63 16.46 -26.18 -15.33
CA PHE A 63 15.14 -26.55 -14.84
C PHE A 63 15.02 -26.19 -13.36
N SER A 64 13.98 -25.42 -13.04
CA SER A 64 13.69 -24.94 -11.69
C SER A 64 12.45 -25.64 -11.14
N PHE A 65 12.51 -26.14 -9.92
CA PHE A 65 11.34 -26.74 -9.25
C PHE A 65 11.41 -26.61 -7.73
N SER A 66 10.27 -26.79 -7.06
CA SER A 66 10.16 -26.79 -5.60
C SER A 66 10.43 -28.18 -5.03
N LEU A 67 11.51 -28.33 -4.27
CA LEU A 67 11.95 -29.61 -3.72
C LEU A 67 10.99 -30.14 -2.63
N GLY A 68 10.69 -31.44 -2.67
CA GLY A 68 9.93 -32.13 -1.63
C GLY A 68 8.43 -31.83 -1.64
N GLN A 69 7.90 -31.28 -2.75
CA GLN A 69 6.49 -30.96 -2.93
C GLN A 69 5.80 -31.88 -3.97
N GLY A 70 6.46 -32.95 -4.43
CA GLY A 70 5.91 -33.84 -5.44
C GLY A 70 5.73 -33.18 -6.81
N SER A 71 6.49 -32.11 -7.08
CA SER A 71 6.52 -31.44 -8.40
C SER A 71 7.30 -32.26 -9.44
N VAL A 72 8.12 -33.20 -8.96
CA VAL A 72 8.96 -34.11 -9.75
C VAL A 72 8.74 -35.55 -9.25
N ILE A 73 9.33 -36.53 -9.94
CA ILE A 73 9.27 -37.93 -9.49
C ILE A 73 9.89 -38.10 -8.10
N LYS A 74 9.42 -39.10 -7.33
CA LYS A 74 9.87 -39.32 -5.94
C LYS A 74 11.39 -39.46 -5.83
N ALA A 75 12.01 -40.14 -6.79
CA ALA A 75 13.46 -40.32 -6.84
C ALA A 75 14.22 -38.99 -6.92
N TRP A 76 13.68 -37.98 -7.61
CA TRP A 76 14.28 -36.65 -7.67
C TRP A 76 14.13 -35.90 -6.35
N ASP A 77 12.96 -35.95 -5.73
CA ASP A 77 12.74 -35.32 -4.41
C ASP A 77 13.70 -35.90 -3.36
N ILE A 78 13.99 -37.21 -3.43
CA ILE A 78 14.98 -37.89 -2.57
C ILE A 78 16.41 -37.51 -2.97
N GLY A 79 16.76 -37.65 -4.25
CA GLY A 79 18.13 -37.50 -4.73
C GLY A 79 18.65 -36.08 -4.67
N VAL A 80 17.88 -35.12 -5.16
CA VAL A 80 18.29 -33.70 -5.23
C VAL A 80 18.44 -33.09 -3.83
N ALA A 81 17.69 -33.56 -2.83
CA ALA A 81 17.83 -33.16 -1.43
C ALA A 81 19.20 -33.51 -0.81
N THR A 82 19.93 -34.46 -1.42
CA THR A 82 21.27 -34.87 -0.97
C THR A 82 22.40 -34.18 -1.73
N MET A 83 22.10 -33.36 -2.73
CA MET A 83 23.11 -32.75 -3.59
C MET A 83 23.67 -31.45 -3.00
N LYS A 84 24.98 -31.28 -3.11
CA LYS A 84 25.68 -30.03 -2.80
C LYS A 84 25.73 -29.08 -4.00
N LYS A 85 25.98 -27.79 -3.78
CA LYS A 85 26.09 -26.80 -4.86
C LYS A 85 27.22 -27.17 -5.83
N GLY A 86 26.94 -27.21 -7.13
CA GLY A 86 27.88 -27.60 -8.17
C GLY A 86 28.13 -29.11 -8.31
N GLU A 87 27.45 -29.95 -7.53
CA GLU A 87 27.56 -31.41 -7.62
C GLU A 87 26.96 -31.94 -8.92
N ILE A 88 27.61 -32.92 -9.53
CA ILE A 88 27.03 -33.73 -10.61
C ILE A 88 26.90 -35.16 -10.12
N CYS A 89 25.70 -35.70 -10.14
CA CYS A 89 25.43 -37.09 -9.75
C CYS A 89 24.62 -37.83 -10.81
N LYS A 90 24.73 -39.15 -10.79
CA LYS A 90 23.88 -40.07 -11.52
C LYS A 90 22.88 -40.70 -10.55
N LEU A 91 21.59 -40.57 -10.85
CA LEU A 91 20.51 -41.24 -10.15
C LEU A 91 19.97 -42.38 -11.00
N THR A 92 19.95 -43.59 -10.44
CA THR A 92 19.21 -44.72 -11.00
C THR A 92 17.90 -44.84 -10.22
N CYS A 93 16.79 -44.74 -10.92
CA CYS A 93 15.45 -44.62 -10.35
C CYS A 93 14.60 -45.81 -10.80
N LEU A 94 14.22 -46.69 -9.87
CA LEU A 94 13.28 -47.77 -10.15
C LEU A 94 11.86 -47.23 -10.40
N PRO A 95 11.00 -47.99 -11.10
CA PRO A 95 9.67 -47.53 -11.50
C PRO A 95 8.81 -47.03 -10.33
N GLU A 96 8.90 -47.64 -9.15
CA GLU A 96 8.14 -47.32 -7.95
C GLU A 96 8.43 -45.91 -7.41
N TYR A 97 9.63 -45.39 -7.72
CA TYR A 97 10.10 -44.04 -7.39
C TYR A 97 10.10 -43.11 -8.61
N ALA A 98 9.67 -43.60 -9.79
CA ALA A 98 9.53 -42.87 -11.05
C ALA A 98 8.05 -42.81 -11.49
N TYR A 99 7.73 -43.30 -12.70
CA TYR A 99 6.37 -43.26 -13.28
C TYR A 99 5.55 -44.55 -13.09
N GLY A 100 6.12 -45.57 -12.44
CA GLY A 100 5.45 -46.85 -12.16
C GLY A 100 4.94 -47.54 -13.42
N SER A 101 3.73 -48.09 -13.36
CA SER A 101 3.07 -48.80 -14.45
C SER A 101 2.50 -47.89 -15.55
N ARG A 102 2.71 -46.57 -15.46
CA ARG A 102 2.20 -45.60 -16.43
C ARG A 102 3.24 -45.31 -17.50
N GLU A 103 2.81 -45.32 -18.76
CA GLU A 103 3.60 -44.82 -19.90
C GLU A 103 3.49 -43.28 -19.98
N THR A 104 4.60 -42.60 -20.30
CA THR A 104 4.64 -41.13 -20.39
C THR A 104 5.61 -40.67 -21.47
N GLY A 105 5.09 -40.06 -22.54
CA GLY A 105 5.91 -39.59 -23.66
C GLY A 105 6.64 -40.75 -24.32
N SER A 106 7.97 -40.70 -24.35
CA SER A 106 8.83 -41.79 -24.86
C SER A 106 9.28 -42.77 -23.77
N ILE A 107 8.68 -42.72 -22.57
CA ILE A 107 9.05 -43.58 -21.43
C ILE A 107 8.00 -44.70 -21.29
N PRO A 108 8.38 -45.97 -21.54
CA PRO A 108 7.50 -47.11 -21.35
C PRO A 108 7.07 -47.34 -19.90
N ALA A 109 5.96 -48.04 -19.70
CA ALA A 109 5.53 -48.50 -18.37
C ALA A 109 6.61 -49.38 -17.70
N ASN A 110 6.74 -49.24 -16.37
CA ASN A 110 7.70 -49.98 -15.54
C ASN A 110 9.16 -49.77 -15.94
N SER A 111 9.51 -48.61 -16.51
CA SER A 111 10.89 -48.30 -16.90
C SER A 111 11.74 -47.86 -15.71
N THR A 112 12.95 -48.42 -15.61
CA THR A 112 14.02 -47.85 -14.78
C THR A 112 14.64 -46.67 -15.52
N LEU A 113 14.77 -45.54 -14.83
CA LEU A 113 15.29 -44.31 -15.41
C LEU A 113 16.68 -44.00 -14.86
N ILE A 114 17.54 -43.46 -15.71
CA ILE A 114 18.86 -42.97 -15.33
C ILE A 114 18.88 -41.47 -15.57
N PHE A 115 19.21 -40.69 -14.55
CA PHE A 115 19.38 -39.25 -14.66
C PHE A 115 20.80 -38.84 -14.29
N GLU A 116 21.46 -38.10 -15.16
CA GLU A 116 22.61 -37.27 -14.76
C GLU A 116 22.06 -35.89 -14.36
N ILE A 117 22.33 -35.44 -13.14
CA ILE A 117 21.83 -34.17 -12.59
C ILE A 117 23.02 -33.35 -12.09
N GLU A 118 23.06 -32.08 -12.48
CA GLU A 118 24.00 -31.05 -12.06
C GLU A 118 23.25 -30.01 -11.22
N MET A 119 23.61 -29.88 -9.94
CA MET A 119 23.05 -28.87 -9.03
C MET A 119 23.71 -27.52 -9.29
N LEU A 120 22.95 -26.54 -9.78
CA LEU A 120 23.48 -25.21 -10.06
C LEU A 120 23.40 -24.32 -8.82
N ASP A 121 22.19 -24.18 -8.26
CA ASP A 121 21.93 -23.38 -7.07
C ASP A 121 20.58 -23.72 -6.46
N TRP A 122 20.30 -23.21 -5.27
CA TRP A 122 18.94 -23.17 -4.73
C TRP A 122 18.68 -21.90 -3.94
N GLU A 123 17.40 -21.54 -3.87
CA GLU A 123 16.92 -20.49 -3.00
C GLU A 123 16.09 -21.11 -1.86
N LEU A 124 16.36 -20.69 -0.63
CA LEU A 124 15.55 -21.07 0.52
C LEU A 124 14.13 -20.50 0.39
N GLU A 125 13.17 -21.19 1.01
CA GLU A 125 11.78 -20.76 1.00
C GLU A 125 11.62 -19.42 1.73
N ASP A 126 11.04 -18.41 1.07
CA ASP A 126 10.79 -17.10 1.65
C ASP A 126 9.37 -16.99 2.25
N LEU A 127 9.31 -16.95 3.59
CA LEU A 127 8.09 -16.83 4.38
C LEU A 127 7.67 -15.37 4.61
N SER A 128 8.39 -14.39 4.06
CA SER A 128 8.00 -12.99 4.12
C SER A 128 6.77 -12.73 3.23
N SER A 129 5.76 -12.01 3.76
CA SER A 129 4.57 -11.66 2.96
C SER A 129 4.88 -10.80 1.74
N LYS A 130 6.04 -10.13 1.71
CA LYS A 130 6.46 -9.27 0.60
C LYS A 130 7.37 -10.00 -0.39
N GLN A 131 7.70 -11.27 -0.13
CA GLN A 131 8.70 -12.02 -0.90
C GLN A 131 10.01 -11.23 -1.03
N ASP A 132 10.44 -10.62 0.08
CA ASP A 132 11.58 -9.69 0.17
C ASP A 132 12.85 -10.36 0.74
N LYS A 133 12.87 -11.69 0.80
CA LYS A 133 13.92 -12.54 1.40
C LYS A 133 14.19 -12.21 2.87
N GLY A 134 13.16 -11.74 3.57
CA GLY A 134 13.26 -11.28 4.95
C GLY A 134 13.14 -12.38 6.01
N ILE A 135 12.52 -13.51 5.65
CA ILE A 135 12.34 -14.67 6.52
C ILE A 135 12.57 -15.91 5.66
N LEU A 136 13.80 -16.44 5.66
CA LEU A 136 14.14 -17.62 4.88
C LEU A 136 14.06 -18.87 5.77
N ARG A 137 13.44 -19.94 5.27
CA ARG A 137 13.29 -21.20 5.99
C ARG A 137 14.11 -22.32 5.35
N GLN A 138 14.75 -23.10 6.20
CA GLN A 138 15.33 -24.40 5.89
C GLN A 138 14.71 -25.46 6.82
N ILE A 139 14.00 -26.43 6.26
CA ILE A 139 13.41 -27.53 7.03
C ILE A 139 14.51 -28.55 7.36
N LEU A 140 14.81 -28.73 8.64
CA LEU A 140 15.81 -29.69 9.13
C LEU A 140 15.18 -31.06 9.40
N THR A 141 13.95 -31.06 9.93
CA THR A 141 13.16 -32.27 10.16
C THR A 141 11.72 -31.99 9.76
N PRO A 142 11.14 -32.75 8.81
CA PRO A 142 9.76 -32.57 8.41
C PRO A 142 8.78 -32.80 9.57
N GLY A 143 7.71 -32.00 9.61
CA GLY A 143 6.60 -32.26 10.54
C GLY A 143 5.71 -33.43 10.10
N VAL A 144 4.94 -33.96 11.05
CA VAL A 144 4.12 -35.17 10.87
C VAL A 144 2.66 -34.87 10.52
N GLU A 145 2.13 -33.71 10.95
CA GLU A 145 0.74 -33.33 10.70
C GLU A 145 0.61 -32.33 9.54
N ILE A 146 -0.57 -32.29 8.91
CA ILE A 146 -0.87 -31.32 7.84
C ILE A 146 -1.32 -29.98 8.43
N SER A 147 -1.83 -29.99 9.66
CA SER A 147 -2.33 -28.82 10.37
C SER A 147 -1.19 -27.82 10.65
N THR A 148 -1.51 -26.54 10.62
CA THR A 148 -0.55 -25.46 10.91
C THR A 148 -1.19 -24.44 11.85
N PRO A 149 -0.41 -23.81 12.75
CA PRO A 149 -0.92 -22.77 13.64
C PRO A 149 -1.54 -21.59 12.89
N SER A 150 -2.68 -21.12 13.37
CA SER A 150 -3.33 -19.90 12.87
C SER A 150 -3.03 -18.69 13.75
N SER A 151 -3.28 -17.48 13.25
CA SER A 151 -3.19 -16.26 14.08
C SER A 151 -4.08 -16.40 15.33
N GLY A 152 -3.52 -16.15 16.52
CA GLY A 152 -4.20 -16.31 17.80
C GLY A 152 -4.15 -17.73 18.40
N SER A 153 -3.72 -18.75 17.65
CA SER A 153 -3.43 -20.07 18.21
C SER A 153 -2.30 -19.99 19.22
N THR A 154 -2.38 -20.76 20.30
CA THR A 154 -1.27 -20.91 21.26
C THR A 154 -0.32 -21.97 20.76
N VAL A 155 0.95 -21.63 20.59
CA VAL A 155 1.99 -22.57 20.12
C VAL A 155 2.89 -22.95 21.28
N ASP A 156 3.31 -24.22 21.31
CA ASP A 156 4.34 -24.73 22.19
C ASP A 156 5.57 -25.07 21.34
N VAL A 157 6.65 -24.35 21.55
CA VAL A 157 7.85 -24.43 20.72
C VAL A 157 9.12 -24.54 21.56
N HIS A 158 10.11 -25.23 21.04
CA HIS A 158 11.48 -25.08 21.46
C HIS A 158 12.17 -24.10 20.53
N VAL A 159 12.80 -23.05 21.06
CA VAL A 159 13.50 -22.03 20.27
C VAL A 159 14.94 -21.91 20.72
N THR A 160 15.84 -21.92 19.74
CA THR A 160 17.25 -21.57 19.92
C THR A 160 17.56 -20.40 18.99
N GLY A 161 17.80 -19.21 19.54
CA GLY A 161 18.09 -17.97 18.82
C GLY A 161 19.57 -17.61 18.89
N GLU A 162 20.14 -17.22 17.77
CA GLU A 162 21.54 -16.87 17.60
C GLU A 162 21.69 -15.58 16.77
N TYR A 163 22.69 -14.75 17.11
CA TYR A 163 23.21 -13.72 16.21
C TYR A 163 24.74 -13.79 16.21
N ASN A 164 25.37 -13.63 15.05
CA ASN A 164 26.84 -13.67 14.89
C ASN A 164 27.53 -14.88 15.58
N GLY A 165 26.97 -16.09 15.51
CA GLY A 165 27.56 -17.26 16.16
C GLY A 165 27.23 -17.40 17.65
N THR A 166 26.57 -16.42 18.26
CA THR A 166 26.31 -16.39 19.71
C THR A 166 24.84 -16.69 20.01
N VAL A 167 24.60 -17.77 20.75
CA VAL A 167 23.27 -18.14 21.24
C VAL A 167 22.84 -17.16 22.34
N PHE A 168 21.65 -16.59 22.20
CA PHE A 168 21.08 -15.62 23.13
C PHE A 168 19.73 -16.05 23.72
N ASP A 169 19.06 -17.04 23.13
CA ASP A 169 17.80 -17.62 23.60
C ASP A 169 17.88 -19.13 23.35
N ASP A 170 17.57 -19.95 24.34
CA ASP A 170 17.51 -21.41 24.20
C ASP A 170 16.56 -21.98 25.26
N ARG A 171 15.31 -22.22 24.88
CA ARG A 171 14.25 -22.65 25.82
C ARG A 171 13.01 -23.17 25.11
N ASP A 172 12.21 -23.88 25.90
CA ASP A 172 10.81 -24.11 25.59
C ASP A 172 9.97 -22.89 25.98
N VAL A 173 9.03 -22.51 25.11
CA VAL A 173 8.13 -21.37 25.33
C VAL A 173 6.76 -21.66 24.73
N SER A 174 5.72 -21.34 25.51
CA SER A 174 4.33 -21.39 25.06
C SER A 174 3.77 -19.98 24.99
N PHE A 175 3.22 -19.60 23.84
CA PHE A 175 2.67 -18.25 23.66
C PHE A 175 1.57 -18.19 22.57
N PRO A 176 0.62 -17.24 22.67
CA PRO A 176 -0.34 -16.97 21.59
C PRO A 176 0.33 -16.28 20.40
N LEU A 177 0.11 -16.80 19.19
CA LEU A 177 0.57 -16.14 17.96
C LEU A 177 -0.08 -14.77 17.79
N GLY A 178 0.74 -13.75 17.57
CA GLY A 178 0.35 -12.34 17.56
C GLY A 178 0.62 -11.60 18.88
N GLU A 179 1.05 -12.33 19.92
CA GLU A 179 1.47 -11.81 21.23
C GLU A 179 2.94 -12.15 21.55
N GLY A 180 3.73 -12.65 20.58
CA GLY A 180 5.09 -13.15 20.79
C GLY A 180 6.08 -12.14 21.37
N SER A 181 5.88 -10.84 21.12
CA SER A 181 6.72 -9.80 21.71
C SER A 181 6.70 -9.79 23.25
N GLU A 182 5.60 -10.23 23.88
CA GLU A 182 5.53 -10.38 25.35
C GLU A 182 6.43 -11.51 25.87
N PHE A 183 6.82 -12.41 24.98
CA PHE A 183 7.63 -13.59 25.27
C PHE A 183 9.03 -13.48 24.65
N ASN A 184 9.46 -12.28 24.27
CA ASN A 184 10.73 -12.02 23.58
C ASN A 184 10.88 -12.76 22.24
N ILE A 185 9.77 -13.02 21.56
CA ILE A 185 9.75 -13.65 20.24
C ILE A 185 9.63 -12.57 19.16
N PRO A 186 10.52 -12.54 18.15
CA PRO A 186 10.44 -11.58 17.06
C PRO A 186 9.29 -11.91 16.10
N LYS A 187 8.70 -10.88 15.49
CA LYS A 187 7.54 -11.02 14.58
C LYS A 187 7.81 -11.96 13.38
N GLY A 188 9.06 -12.04 12.92
CA GLY A 188 9.46 -12.94 11.83
C GLY A 188 9.31 -14.41 12.21
N LEU A 189 9.61 -14.74 13.48
CA LEU A 189 9.45 -16.09 14.01
C LEU A 189 7.96 -16.45 14.14
N GLU A 190 7.13 -15.56 14.68
CA GLU A 190 5.67 -15.78 14.75
C GLU A 190 5.05 -16.02 13.37
N LYS A 191 5.56 -15.30 12.36
CA LYS A 191 5.11 -15.44 10.99
C LYS A 191 5.54 -16.76 10.35
N ALA A 192 6.76 -17.20 10.63
CA ALA A 192 7.25 -18.49 10.19
C ALA A 192 6.44 -19.64 10.81
N LEU A 193 6.14 -19.56 12.11
CA LEU A 193 5.40 -20.59 12.85
C LEU A 193 3.99 -20.88 12.29
N GLN A 194 3.36 -19.92 11.61
CA GLN A 194 2.09 -20.14 10.90
C GLN A 194 2.21 -21.07 9.69
N LYS A 195 3.43 -21.45 9.31
CA LYS A 195 3.74 -22.39 8.22
C LYS A 195 4.38 -23.68 8.72
N PHE A 196 4.59 -23.81 10.03
CA PHE A 196 5.17 -25.00 10.63
C PHE A 196 4.12 -26.08 10.82
N LYS A 197 4.55 -27.32 10.63
CA LYS A 197 3.79 -28.52 10.99
C LYS A 197 4.22 -29.03 12.36
N VAL A 198 3.36 -29.78 13.04
CA VAL A 198 3.70 -30.39 14.34
C VAL A 198 4.92 -31.32 14.17
N LYS A 199 5.86 -31.24 15.11
CA LYS A 199 7.21 -31.86 15.11
C LYS A 199 8.16 -31.37 14.03
N GLU A 200 7.80 -30.38 13.23
CA GLU A 200 8.74 -29.75 12.30
C GLU A 200 9.85 -29.07 13.09
N LYS A 201 11.11 -29.36 12.70
CA LYS A 201 12.29 -28.62 13.13
C LYS A 201 12.84 -27.86 11.94
N SER A 202 12.94 -26.54 12.05
CA SER A 202 13.37 -25.68 10.95
C SER A 202 14.35 -24.62 11.44
N ARG A 203 15.34 -24.31 10.59
CA ARG A 203 16.23 -23.17 10.73
C ARG A 203 15.65 -21.99 9.96
N LEU A 204 15.65 -20.82 10.58
CA LEU A 204 15.12 -19.58 10.05
C LEU A 204 16.21 -18.52 10.02
N GLU A 205 16.37 -17.86 8.88
CA GLU A 205 17.15 -16.63 8.77
C GLU A 205 16.19 -15.44 8.72
N ILE A 206 16.24 -14.62 9.76
CA ILE A 206 15.31 -13.52 9.97
C ILE A 206 16.09 -12.21 9.87
N LYS A 207 15.82 -11.44 8.80
CA LYS A 207 16.42 -10.12 8.64
C LYS A 207 16.00 -9.18 9.76
N ALA A 208 16.86 -8.23 10.12
CA ALA A 208 16.64 -7.27 11.21
C ALA A 208 15.24 -6.62 11.23
N ARG A 209 14.71 -6.27 10.05
CA ARG A 209 13.36 -5.69 9.87
C ARG A 209 12.21 -6.62 10.28
N TYR A 210 12.44 -7.93 10.32
CA TYR A 210 11.55 -8.98 10.83
C TYR A 210 11.97 -9.52 12.21
N GLY A 211 13.19 -9.21 12.67
CA GLY A 211 13.70 -9.48 14.01
C GLY A 211 13.20 -8.46 15.05
N PHE A 212 14.10 -8.07 15.96
CA PHE A 212 13.85 -7.05 16.99
C PHE A 212 14.00 -5.59 16.48
N GLY A 213 14.34 -5.40 15.20
CA GLY A 213 14.39 -4.08 14.57
C GLY A 213 15.40 -3.12 15.19
N SER A 214 15.12 -1.82 15.12
CA SER A 214 16.00 -0.74 15.56
C SER A 214 16.13 -0.59 17.07
N GLU A 215 15.31 -1.29 17.85
CA GLU A 215 15.37 -1.25 19.32
C GLU A 215 16.26 -2.37 19.88
N GLY A 216 16.41 -3.48 19.14
CA GLY A 216 17.05 -4.69 19.66
C GLY A 216 16.20 -5.35 20.76
N ASN A 217 16.79 -6.23 21.55
CA ASN A 217 16.16 -6.80 22.74
C ASN A 217 17.13 -6.78 23.92
N LYS A 218 16.91 -5.85 24.85
CA LYS A 218 17.77 -5.68 26.03
C LYS A 218 17.74 -6.88 26.99
N GLN A 219 16.60 -7.57 27.10
CA GLN A 219 16.48 -8.72 28.02
C GLN A 219 17.32 -9.90 27.53
N LEU A 220 17.40 -10.07 26.21
CA LEU A 220 18.17 -11.13 25.56
C LEU A 220 19.59 -10.67 25.13
N ASN A 221 20.01 -9.45 25.49
CA ASN A 221 21.28 -8.86 25.03
C ASN A 221 21.45 -8.89 23.50
N VAL A 222 20.37 -8.66 22.75
CA VAL A 222 20.39 -8.57 21.29
C VAL A 222 20.48 -7.10 20.87
N PRO A 223 21.51 -6.69 20.12
CA PRO A 223 21.66 -5.31 19.69
C PRO A 223 20.62 -4.89 18.63
N PRO A 224 20.43 -3.58 18.40
CA PRO A 224 19.63 -3.07 17.30
C PRO A 224 20.10 -3.55 15.92
N ASN A 225 19.14 -3.72 15.01
CA ASN A 225 19.33 -3.90 13.57
C ASN A 225 20.20 -5.11 13.16
N VAL A 226 20.26 -6.17 13.98
CA VAL A 226 20.96 -7.41 13.62
C VAL A 226 20.02 -8.42 12.98
N ASP A 227 20.58 -9.18 12.03
CA ASP A 227 19.95 -10.38 11.50
C ASP A 227 20.04 -11.49 12.54
N LEU A 228 19.01 -12.33 12.60
CA LEU A 228 18.87 -13.40 13.57
C LEU A 228 18.80 -14.75 12.85
N VAL A 229 19.38 -15.76 13.48
CA VAL A 229 19.18 -17.16 13.11
C VAL A 229 18.39 -17.81 14.22
N TYR A 230 17.31 -18.51 13.88
CA TYR A 230 16.55 -19.30 14.85
C TYR A 230 16.48 -20.75 14.39
N VAL A 231 16.75 -21.69 15.29
CA VAL A 231 16.39 -23.10 15.11
C VAL A 231 15.19 -23.37 16.01
N VAL A 232 14.11 -23.85 15.41
CA VAL A 232 12.80 -23.92 16.07
C VAL A 232 12.19 -25.28 15.86
N THR A 233 11.66 -25.86 16.92
CA THR A 233 10.85 -27.08 16.86
C THR A 233 9.43 -26.77 17.30
N LEU A 234 8.44 -27.01 16.44
CA LEU A 234 7.03 -26.89 16.84
C LEU A 234 6.58 -28.18 17.54
N ASN A 235 6.41 -28.12 18.86
CA ASN A 235 6.07 -29.30 19.66
C ASN A 235 4.59 -29.66 19.56
N SER A 236 3.73 -28.64 19.67
CA SER A 236 2.27 -28.71 19.60
C SER A 236 1.69 -27.30 19.41
N PHE A 237 0.40 -27.21 19.08
CA PHE A 237 -0.34 -25.96 19.19
C PHE A 237 -1.81 -26.24 19.52
N THR A 238 -2.45 -25.27 20.16
CA THR A 238 -3.90 -25.26 20.42
C THR A 238 -4.56 -24.25 19.50
N GLU A 239 -5.45 -24.71 18.62
CA GLU A 239 -6.23 -23.81 17.77
C GLU A 239 -7.14 -22.91 18.60
N LEU A 240 -7.17 -21.64 18.24
CA LEU A 240 -8.20 -20.74 18.70
C LEU A 240 -9.52 -21.16 18.04
N LYS A 241 -10.53 -21.51 18.85
CA LYS A 241 -11.88 -21.86 18.37
C LYS A 241 -12.35 -20.80 17.37
N LYS A 242 -12.75 -21.21 16.17
CA LYS A 242 -13.21 -20.29 15.11
C LYS A 242 -14.60 -19.74 15.43
N SER A 243 -14.90 -18.52 14.97
CA SER A 243 -16.17 -17.83 15.26
C SER A 243 -17.41 -18.68 14.90
N TRP A 244 -17.38 -19.43 13.80
CA TRP A 244 -18.48 -20.31 13.39
C TRP A 244 -18.66 -21.58 14.25
N SER A 245 -17.65 -21.94 15.05
CA SER A 245 -17.69 -23.09 15.97
C SER A 245 -18.14 -22.69 17.39
N MET A 246 -18.49 -21.42 17.60
CA MET A 246 -18.92 -20.88 18.88
C MET A 246 -20.40 -20.49 18.85
N ASP A 247 -21.08 -20.70 19.97
CA ASP A 247 -22.38 -20.08 20.22
C ASP A 247 -22.23 -18.57 20.56
N ASP A 248 -23.35 -17.85 20.59
CA ASP A 248 -23.36 -16.41 20.84
C ASP A 248 -22.81 -16.05 22.23
N ALA A 249 -23.08 -16.87 23.25
CA ALA A 249 -22.60 -16.63 24.60
C ALA A 249 -21.08 -16.83 24.71
N GLU A 250 -20.54 -17.86 24.06
CA GLU A 250 -19.11 -18.11 23.92
C GLU A 250 -18.42 -16.96 23.18
N LYS A 251 -19.01 -16.44 22.08
CA LYS A 251 -18.47 -15.27 21.35
C LYS A 251 -18.40 -14.03 22.24
N ILE A 252 -19.47 -13.72 22.98
CA ILE A 252 -19.50 -12.58 23.92
C ILE A 252 -18.45 -12.76 25.02
N LYS A 253 -18.30 -13.98 25.57
CA LYS A 253 -17.28 -14.29 26.58
C LYS A 253 -15.86 -14.05 26.05
N HIS A 254 -15.55 -14.51 24.84
CA HIS A 254 -14.25 -14.27 24.21
C HIS A 254 -14.03 -12.79 23.90
N ALA A 255 -15.06 -12.08 23.43
CA ALA A 255 -14.99 -10.64 23.18
C ALA A 255 -14.65 -9.84 24.45
N LYS A 256 -15.22 -10.21 25.60
CA LYS A 256 -14.87 -9.61 26.91
C LYS A 256 -13.41 -9.89 27.29
N MET A 257 -12.94 -11.12 27.11
CA MET A 257 -11.54 -11.49 27.35
C MET A 257 -10.58 -10.65 26.48
N PHE A 258 -10.87 -10.51 25.18
CA PHE A 258 -10.05 -9.67 24.28
C PHE A 258 -10.09 -8.19 24.69
N LYS A 259 -11.24 -7.67 25.12
CA LYS A 259 -11.38 -6.30 25.60
C LYS A 259 -10.50 -6.03 26.83
N GLU A 260 -10.46 -6.97 27.78
CA GLU A 260 -9.62 -6.87 28.99
C GLU A 260 -8.13 -6.90 28.65
N LYS A 261 -7.68 -7.86 27.81
CA LYS A 261 -6.30 -7.90 27.30
C LYS A 261 -5.94 -6.62 26.54
N GLY A 262 -6.82 -6.15 25.66
CA GLY A 262 -6.61 -4.93 24.89
C GLY A 262 -6.43 -3.70 25.78
N LEU A 263 -7.20 -3.60 26.87
CA LEU A 263 -7.06 -2.50 27.83
C LEU A 263 -5.74 -2.59 28.60
N LYS A 264 -5.32 -3.79 29.02
CA LYS A 264 -4.00 -4.03 29.61
C LYS A 264 -2.88 -3.53 28.69
N TYR A 265 -2.96 -3.82 27.39
CA TYR A 265 -1.97 -3.38 26.42
C TYR A 265 -2.01 -1.88 26.14
N ILE A 266 -3.19 -1.24 26.12
CA ILE A 266 -3.30 0.22 26.03
C ILE A 266 -2.60 0.89 27.21
N ASN A 267 -2.83 0.41 28.43
CA ASN A 267 -2.23 0.95 29.65
C ASN A 267 -0.70 0.79 29.65
N ALA A 268 -0.20 -0.30 29.06
CA ALA A 268 1.22 -0.52 28.83
C ALA A 268 1.79 0.20 27.59
N GLN A 269 0.99 1.04 26.91
CA GLN A 269 1.35 1.75 25.66
C GLN A 269 1.74 0.82 24.50
N LYS A 270 1.35 -0.46 24.56
CA LYS A 270 1.61 -1.47 23.52
C LYS A 270 0.49 -1.45 22.47
N TYR A 271 0.40 -0.35 21.73
CA TYR A 271 -0.74 -0.06 20.86
C TYR A 271 -0.94 -1.07 19.72
N ASN A 272 0.12 -1.71 19.22
CA ASN A 272 0.01 -2.76 18.19
C ASN A 272 -0.66 -4.02 18.74
N LEU A 273 -0.26 -4.48 19.93
CA LEU A 273 -0.89 -5.62 20.60
C LEU A 273 -2.34 -5.33 20.96
N ALA A 274 -2.61 -4.14 21.50
CA ALA A 274 -3.97 -3.70 21.79
C ALA A 274 -4.86 -3.73 20.53
N LEU A 275 -4.36 -3.19 19.41
CA LEU A 275 -5.08 -3.19 18.14
C LEU A 275 -5.38 -4.61 17.66
N ASN A 276 -4.43 -5.55 17.80
CA ASN A 276 -4.65 -6.96 17.46
C ASN A 276 -5.76 -7.58 18.31
N MET A 277 -5.79 -7.31 19.63
CA MET A 277 -6.86 -7.81 20.51
C MET A 277 -8.24 -7.31 20.09
N TYR A 278 -8.37 -6.02 19.78
CA TYR A 278 -9.66 -5.45 19.34
C TYR A 278 -10.06 -5.89 17.93
N LYS A 279 -9.11 -6.12 17.02
CA LYS A 279 -9.40 -6.71 15.70
C LYS A 279 -9.93 -8.13 15.85
N ASN A 280 -9.29 -8.96 16.68
CA ASN A 280 -9.79 -10.30 16.99
C ASN A 280 -11.20 -10.22 17.59
N MET A 281 -11.41 -9.35 18.58
CA MET A 281 -12.72 -9.11 19.17
C MET A 281 -13.81 -8.83 18.12
N ILE A 282 -13.54 -7.92 17.16
CA ILE A 282 -14.46 -7.58 16.06
C ILE A 282 -14.76 -8.82 15.20
N THR A 283 -13.74 -9.61 14.83
CA THR A 283 -13.93 -10.84 14.03
C THR A 283 -14.89 -11.84 14.68
N TYR A 284 -14.92 -11.94 16.01
CA TYR A 284 -15.86 -12.83 16.71
C TYR A 284 -17.29 -12.31 16.74
N ILE A 285 -17.48 -10.99 16.88
CA ILE A 285 -18.80 -10.41 17.13
C ILE A 285 -19.39 -9.68 15.92
N ASP A 286 -18.69 -9.60 14.79
CA ASP A 286 -19.15 -8.95 13.56
C ASP A 286 -19.27 -9.95 12.39
N SER A 287 -19.63 -11.20 12.71
CA SER A 287 -19.62 -12.34 11.77
C SER A 287 -20.76 -12.35 10.74
N GLY A 288 -21.50 -11.26 10.54
CA GLY A 288 -22.61 -11.16 9.57
C GLY A 288 -23.90 -11.94 9.91
N TYR A 289 -23.81 -13.02 10.69
CA TYR A 289 -24.97 -13.71 11.26
C TYR A 289 -25.51 -12.96 12.49
N GLY A 290 -26.83 -12.83 12.59
CA GLY A 290 -27.48 -12.17 13.72
C GLY A 290 -27.27 -12.92 15.04
N PHE A 291 -27.02 -12.18 16.12
CA PHE A 291 -27.04 -12.73 17.48
C PHE A 291 -28.49 -12.85 17.97
N SER A 292 -28.72 -13.64 19.01
CA SER A 292 -30.00 -13.63 19.74
C SER A 292 -30.38 -12.20 20.17
N GLU A 293 -31.68 -11.90 20.18
CA GLU A 293 -32.18 -10.55 20.55
C GLU A 293 -31.68 -10.12 21.95
N GLU A 294 -31.55 -11.07 22.86
CA GLU A 294 -31.03 -10.86 24.22
C GLU A 294 -29.58 -10.37 24.23
N LEU A 295 -28.72 -10.94 23.38
CA LEU A 295 -27.29 -10.64 23.34
C LEU A 295 -26.92 -9.53 22.34
N GLU A 296 -27.80 -9.21 21.40
CA GLU A 296 -27.54 -8.21 20.35
C GLU A 296 -27.23 -6.82 20.93
N LYS A 297 -27.89 -6.41 22.01
CA LYS A 297 -27.60 -5.15 22.70
C LYS A 297 -26.19 -5.14 23.31
N GLU A 298 -25.79 -6.25 23.92
CA GLU A 298 -24.45 -6.40 24.50
C GLU A 298 -23.38 -6.45 23.42
N ARG A 299 -23.63 -7.21 22.34
CA ARG A 299 -22.79 -7.28 21.14
C ARG A 299 -22.54 -5.89 20.54
N LYS A 300 -23.59 -5.10 20.29
CA LYS A 300 -23.45 -3.73 19.75
C LYS A 300 -22.61 -2.83 20.66
N SER A 301 -22.85 -2.89 21.97
CA SER A 301 -22.07 -2.14 22.96
C SER A 301 -20.58 -2.53 22.94
N LEU A 302 -20.29 -3.83 22.84
CA LEU A 302 -18.93 -4.35 22.74
C LEU A 302 -18.25 -3.95 21.42
N LEU A 303 -18.98 -3.98 20.30
CA LEU A 303 -18.46 -3.59 18.98
C LEU A 303 -18.09 -2.10 18.94
N ILE A 304 -18.96 -1.23 19.47
CA ILE A 304 -18.68 0.20 19.61
C ILE A 304 -17.42 0.40 20.47
N ALA A 305 -17.32 -0.29 21.62
CA ALA A 305 -16.15 -0.20 22.49
C ALA A 305 -14.86 -0.65 21.79
N ALA A 306 -14.91 -1.73 21.00
CA ALA A 306 -13.77 -2.24 20.25
C ALA A 306 -13.29 -1.24 19.20
N ARG A 307 -14.20 -0.75 18.33
CA ARG A 307 -13.88 0.23 17.27
C ARG A 307 -13.36 1.54 17.84
N LEU A 308 -13.96 2.02 18.93
CA LEU A 308 -13.46 3.18 19.66
C LEU A 308 -12.01 2.96 20.10
N ASN A 309 -11.70 1.84 20.75
CA ASN A 309 -10.34 1.57 21.23
C ASN A 309 -9.35 1.30 20.09
N CYS A 310 -9.77 0.73 18.96
CA CYS A 310 -8.99 0.70 17.72
C CYS A 310 -8.62 2.12 17.28
N ALA A 311 -9.59 3.03 17.18
CA ALA A 311 -9.34 4.43 16.80
C ALA A 311 -8.36 5.12 17.76
N LEU A 312 -8.46 4.86 19.07
CA LEU A 312 -7.49 5.37 20.05
C LEU A 312 -6.07 4.84 19.79
N CYS A 313 -5.91 3.53 19.56
CA CYS A 313 -4.61 2.92 19.28
C CYS A 313 -4.00 3.46 17.98
N LEU A 314 -4.83 3.66 16.95
CA LEU A 314 -4.40 4.19 15.65
C LEU A 314 -3.98 5.66 15.74
N LEU A 315 -4.72 6.48 16.50
CA LEU A 315 -4.32 7.87 16.79
C LEU A 315 -2.95 7.94 17.48
N LYS A 316 -2.69 7.04 18.44
CA LYS A 316 -1.40 6.97 19.14
C LYS A 316 -0.24 6.49 18.26
N GLN A 317 -0.54 5.84 17.15
CA GLN A 317 0.42 5.44 16.13
C GLN A 317 0.48 6.40 14.94
N GLU A 318 -0.19 7.56 15.03
CA GLU A 318 -0.26 8.56 13.95
C GLU A 318 -0.86 8.04 12.63
N LYS A 319 -1.62 6.94 12.71
CA LYS A 319 -2.36 6.34 11.57
C LYS A 319 -3.73 6.99 11.45
N TYR A 320 -3.74 8.26 11.06
CA TYR A 320 -4.93 9.09 11.12
C TYR A 320 -6.06 8.65 10.17
N THR A 321 -5.72 8.19 8.96
CA THR A 321 -6.71 7.69 7.98
C THR A 321 -7.45 6.45 8.48
N GLU A 322 -6.72 5.47 9.02
CA GLU A 322 -7.32 4.28 9.63
C GLU A 322 -8.16 4.64 10.86
N ALA A 323 -7.71 5.61 11.67
CA ALA A 323 -8.47 6.08 12.82
C ALA A 323 -9.81 6.73 12.42
N GLN A 324 -9.84 7.50 11.32
CA GLN A 324 -11.07 8.06 10.77
C GLN A 324 -12.06 6.98 10.34
N ALA A 325 -11.58 5.95 9.64
CA ALA A 325 -12.42 4.83 9.23
C ALA A 325 -13.06 4.12 10.44
N ALA A 326 -12.25 3.82 11.47
CA ALA A 326 -12.76 3.21 12.70
C ALA A 326 -13.77 4.11 13.44
N CYS A 327 -13.58 5.43 13.44
CA CYS A 327 -14.55 6.37 14.00
C CYS A 327 -15.85 6.42 13.17
N LYS A 328 -15.75 6.38 11.83
CA LYS A 328 -16.92 6.38 10.95
C LYS A 328 -17.81 5.17 11.22
N GLU A 329 -17.24 3.97 11.33
CA GLU A 329 -18.01 2.75 11.64
C GLU A 329 -18.74 2.81 13.00
N VAL A 330 -18.30 3.64 13.94
CA VAL A 330 -19.02 3.89 15.19
C VAL A 330 -20.15 4.90 14.95
N LEU A 331 -19.88 5.97 14.20
CA LEU A 331 -20.84 7.04 13.92
C LEU A 331 -21.98 6.60 12.99
N ASP A 332 -21.75 5.60 12.14
CA ASP A 332 -22.80 4.99 11.32
C ASP A 332 -23.86 4.28 12.19
N VAL A 333 -23.50 3.86 13.42
CA VAL A 333 -24.40 3.21 14.38
C VAL A 333 -24.88 4.17 15.48
N ASP A 334 -23.99 5.03 15.97
CA ASP A 334 -24.25 6.04 17.01
C ASP A 334 -23.70 7.41 16.55
N PRO A 335 -24.48 8.17 15.75
CA PRO A 335 -24.03 9.44 15.18
C PRO A 335 -23.61 10.50 16.20
N ASN A 336 -24.12 10.39 17.44
CA ASN A 336 -23.86 11.34 18.52
C ASN A 336 -22.77 10.85 19.48
N ASN A 337 -22.02 9.81 19.11
CA ASN A 337 -20.97 9.28 19.98
C ASN A 337 -19.84 10.29 20.20
N ILE A 338 -19.83 10.94 21.36
CA ILE A 338 -18.86 11.98 21.74
C ILE A 338 -17.42 11.51 21.53
N LYS A 339 -17.09 10.27 21.91
CA LYS A 339 -15.71 9.74 21.79
C LYS A 339 -15.31 9.55 20.33
N ALA A 340 -16.21 9.05 19.48
CA ALA A 340 -15.94 8.87 18.07
C ALA A 340 -15.80 10.21 17.33
N LEU A 341 -16.72 11.16 17.57
CA LEU A 341 -16.66 12.51 17.01
C LEU A 341 -15.35 13.21 17.39
N TYR A 342 -15.00 13.17 18.68
CA TYR A 342 -13.78 13.79 19.19
C TYR A 342 -12.52 13.15 18.58
N ARG A 343 -12.44 11.82 18.57
CA ARG A 343 -11.29 11.09 17.99
C ARG A 343 -11.16 11.30 16.47
N ARG A 344 -12.28 11.41 15.75
CA ARG A 344 -12.30 11.77 14.33
C ARG A 344 -11.75 13.17 14.10
N GLY A 345 -12.14 14.13 14.93
CA GLY A 345 -11.58 15.50 14.92
C GLY A 345 -10.07 15.51 15.17
N GLN A 346 -9.58 14.70 16.12
CA GLN A 346 -8.14 14.53 16.35
C GLN A 346 -7.42 13.94 15.13
N ALA A 347 -8.04 12.99 14.43
CA ALA A 347 -7.47 12.39 13.24
C ALA A 347 -7.38 13.41 12.09
N TYR A 348 -8.44 14.19 11.84
CA TYR A 348 -8.41 15.29 10.85
C TYR A 348 -7.32 16.32 11.17
N LEU A 349 -7.17 16.71 12.44
CA LEU A 349 -6.07 17.58 12.86
C LEU A 349 -4.69 17.00 12.56
N GLY A 350 -4.52 15.68 12.73
CA GLY A 350 -3.29 14.96 12.39
C GLY A 350 -3.01 14.96 10.89
N LEU A 351 -4.05 14.93 10.06
CA LEU A 351 -3.96 15.09 8.59
C LEU A 351 -3.82 16.54 8.13
N SER A 352 -3.69 17.50 9.05
CA SER A 352 -3.67 18.93 8.78
C SER A 352 -4.95 19.48 8.11
N ASP A 353 -6.06 18.75 8.21
CA ASP A 353 -7.38 19.19 7.75
C ASP A 353 -8.12 19.86 8.92
N ALA A 354 -7.85 21.15 9.10
CA ALA A 354 -8.39 21.91 10.23
C ALA A 354 -9.89 22.22 10.08
N ASP A 355 -10.40 22.32 8.85
CA ASP A 355 -11.81 22.58 8.56
C ASP A 355 -12.67 21.34 8.89
N ALA A 356 -12.31 20.14 8.43
CA ALA A 356 -13.04 18.92 8.78
C ALA A 356 -12.91 18.55 10.27
N ALA A 357 -11.77 18.88 10.88
CA ALA A 357 -11.59 18.73 12.33
C ALA A 357 -12.54 19.65 13.11
N LYS A 358 -12.67 20.90 12.68
CA LYS A 358 -13.59 21.88 13.28
C LYS A 358 -15.01 21.35 13.28
N GLU A 359 -15.51 20.85 12.15
CA GLU A 359 -16.86 20.27 12.06
C GLU A 359 -17.08 19.15 13.08
N SER A 360 -16.07 18.27 13.24
CA SER A 360 -16.14 17.16 14.19
C SER A 360 -16.18 17.63 15.65
N PHE A 361 -15.40 18.66 16.03
CA PHE A 361 -15.44 19.22 17.39
C PHE A 361 -16.69 20.06 17.68
N GLU A 362 -17.21 20.77 16.68
CA GLU A 362 -18.50 21.45 16.80
C GLU A 362 -19.63 20.43 17.01
N ALA A 363 -19.59 19.29 16.30
CA ALA A 363 -20.53 18.20 16.54
C ALA A 363 -20.45 17.65 17.98
N VAL A 364 -19.24 17.56 18.58
CA VAL A 364 -19.10 17.22 20.00
C VAL A 364 -19.79 18.25 20.89
N LEU A 365 -19.55 19.54 20.68
CA LEU A 365 -20.13 20.60 21.51
C LEU A 365 -21.64 20.77 21.33
N LYS A 366 -22.20 20.33 20.19
CA LYS A 366 -23.65 20.23 19.99
C LYS A 366 -24.29 19.16 20.88
N VAL A 367 -23.58 18.04 21.12
CA VAL A 367 -24.05 16.95 21.99
C VAL A 367 -23.73 17.23 23.46
N ASP A 368 -22.53 17.73 23.74
CA ASP A 368 -22.05 18.07 25.08
C ASP A 368 -21.34 19.42 25.07
N SER A 369 -22.11 20.47 25.35
CA SER A 369 -21.63 21.86 25.38
C SER A 369 -20.64 22.14 26.51
N SER A 370 -20.59 21.26 27.53
CA SER A 370 -19.69 21.40 28.68
C SER A 370 -18.28 20.83 28.43
N ASN A 371 -18.06 20.22 27.25
CA ASN A 371 -16.83 19.53 26.92
C ASN A 371 -15.65 20.50 26.70
N LYS A 372 -14.89 20.76 27.77
CA LYS A 372 -13.72 21.65 27.74
C LYS A 372 -12.65 21.22 26.73
N ALA A 373 -12.47 19.91 26.53
CA ALA A 373 -11.47 19.39 25.59
C ALA A 373 -11.85 19.73 24.14
N ALA A 374 -13.12 19.54 23.77
CA ALA A 374 -13.63 19.90 22.45
C ALA A 374 -13.60 21.41 22.21
N ALA A 375 -13.95 22.23 23.21
CA ALA A 375 -13.86 23.68 23.11
C ALA A 375 -12.41 24.17 22.87
N SER A 376 -11.44 23.60 23.58
CA SER A 376 -10.02 23.90 23.38
C SER A 376 -9.53 23.46 21.99
N ALA A 377 -9.90 22.25 21.55
CA ALA A 377 -9.52 21.74 20.23
C ALA A 377 -10.13 22.58 19.09
N LEU A 378 -11.39 23.01 19.24
CA LEU A 378 -12.06 23.91 18.29
C LEU A 378 -11.34 25.27 18.17
N ALA A 379 -10.91 25.85 19.29
CA ALA A 379 -10.12 27.07 19.29
C ALA A 379 -8.78 26.88 18.53
N GLN A 380 -8.13 25.72 18.70
CA GLN A 380 -6.92 25.37 17.95
C GLN A 380 -7.19 25.23 16.45
N CYS A 381 -8.30 24.60 16.03
CA CYS A 381 -8.69 24.55 14.63
C CYS A 381 -8.88 25.94 14.05
N ASN A 382 -9.65 26.81 14.71
CA ASN A 382 -9.89 28.18 14.25
C ASN A 382 -8.59 28.98 14.11
N LYS A 383 -7.65 28.81 15.04
CA LYS A 383 -6.31 29.43 14.95
C LYS A 383 -5.56 28.92 13.71
N LYS A 384 -5.49 27.60 13.48
CA LYS A 384 -4.82 27.01 12.31
C LYS A 384 -5.44 27.47 10.99
N ILE A 385 -6.77 27.51 10.89
CA ILE A 385 -7.50 27.97 9.70
C ILE A 385 -7.15 29.44 9.41
N LYS A 386 -7.10 30.28 10.44
CA LYS A 386 -6.72 31.69 10.29
C LYS A 386 -5.28 31.83 9.78
N GLU A 387 -4.34 31.12 10.40
CA GLU A 387 -2.93 31.12 9.98
C GLU A 387 -2.75 30.61 8.54
N GLN A 388 -3.51 29.60 8.13
CA GLN A 388 -3.49 29.08 6.76
C GLN A 388 -4.00 30.13 5.76
N LYS A 389 -5.14 30.77 6.04
CA LYS A 389 -5.68 31.83 5.17
C LYS A 389 -4.75 33.04 5.05
N GLU A 390 -4.04 33.39 6.12
CA GLU A 390 -3.03 34.46 6.09
C GLU A 390 -1.83 34.08 5.21
N LYS A 391 -1.34 32.83 5.30
CA LYS A 391 -0.28 32.31 4.43
C LYS A 391 -0.72 32.25 2.97
N GLU A 392 -1.93 31.73 2.70
CA GLU A 392 -2.50 31.68 1.36
C GLU A 392 -2.58 33.10 0.77
N LYS A 393 -3.09 34.08 1.52
CA LYS A 393 -3.14 35.48 1.08
C LYS A 393 -1.74 36.01 0.72
N GLN A 394 -0.71 35.70 1.51
CA GLN A 394 0.67 36.09 1.20
C GLN A 394 1.20 35.40 -0.06
N VAL A 395 0.94 34.10 -0.22
CA VAL A 395 1.33 33.33 -1.42
C VAL A 395 0.66 33.90 -2.67
N TYR A 396 -0.66 34.13 -2.62
CA TYR A 396 -1.39 34.77 -3.71
C TYR A 396 -0.85 36.16 -4.00
N TRP A 397 -0.64 37.00 -2.98
CA TRP A 397 -0.09 38.34 -3.16
C TRP A 397 1.28 38.32 -3.87
N ASN A 398 2.18 37.42 -3.44
CA ASN A 398 3.48 37.23 -4.09
C ASN A 398 3.35 36.74 -5.53
N MET A 399 2.43 35.81 -5.81
CA MET A 399 2.16 35.33 -7.17
C MET A 399 1.64 36.46 -8.06
N PHE A 400 0.65 37.23 -7.61
CA PHE A 400 0.12 38.40 -8.32
C PHE A 400 1.20 39.44 -8.60
N ALA A 401 2.04 39.77 -7.62
CA ALA A 401 3.16 40.70 -7.80
C ALA A 401 4.15 40.19 -8.85
N LYS A 402 4.45 38.89 -8.86
CA LYS A 402 5.34 38.27 -9.85
C LYS A 402 4.74 38.29 -11.27
N PHE A 403 3.45 37.98 -11.41
CA PHE A 403 2.77 38.06 -12.70
C PHE A 403 2.67 39.50 -13.20
N ALA A 404 2.33 40.46 -12.34
CA ALA A 404 2.32 41.87 -12.70
C ALA A 404 3.70 42.37 -13.15
N LYS A 405 4.78 41.93 -12.48
CA LYS A 405 6.16 42.23 -12.91
C LYS A 405 6.46 41.64 -14.29
N LYS A 406 6.07 40.40 -14.54
CA LYS A 406 6.25 39.75 -15.85
C LYS A 406 5.47 40.44 -16.96
N ASP A 407 4.23 40.84 -16.70
CA ASP A 407 3.40 41.61 -17.64
C ASP A 407 4.04 42.97 -17.93
N GLN A 408 4.64 43.61 -16.92
CA GLN A 408 5.38 44.85 -17.09
C GLN A 408 6.64 44.64 -17.94
N GLU A 409 7.45 43.61 -17.64
CA GLU A 409 8.63 43.24 -18.42
C GLU A 409 8.26 42.89 -19.88
N GLU A 410 7.13 42.21 -20.11
CA GLU A 410 6.65 41.87 -21.45
C GLU A 410 6.10 43.10 -22.20
N LYS A 411 5.41 44.02 -21.51
CA LYS A 411 5.01 45.32 -22.08
C LYS A 411 6.22 46.17 -22.42
N ASP A 412 7.20 46.25 -21.54
CA ASP A 412 8.45 46.99 -21.74
C ASP A 412 9.26 46.39 -22.90
N TRP A 413 9.27 45.05 -23.04
CA TRP A 413 9.88 44.37 -24.20
C TRP A 413 9.10 44.60 -25.51
N ARG A 414 7.75 44.55 -25.46
CA ARG A 414 6.86 44.69 -26.63
C ARG A 414 6.70 46.14 -27.10
N PHE A 415 6.91 47.12 -26.22
CA PHE A 415 6.71 48.55 -26.46
C PHE A 415 7.92 49.42 -26.08
N GLY A 416 9.13 48.85 -25.98
CA GLY A 416 10.35 49.48 -25.43
C GLY A 416 10.86 50.77 -26.07
N TRP A 417 10.08 51.41 -26.96
CA TRP A 417 10.34 52.69 -27.61
C TRP A 417 9.19 53.71 -27.41
N TRP A 418 8.40 53.59 -26.33
CA TRP A 418 7.25 54.44 -26.05
C TRP A 418 7.24 54.94 -24.60
N ASP A 419 7.39 56.25 -24.38
CA ASP A 419 7.28 56.90 -23.04
C ASP A 419 5.88 57.46 -22.76
N GLY A 420 4.90 57.07 -23.57
CA GLY A 420 3.53 57.57 -23.47
C GLY A 420 3.25 58.84 -24.28
N LYS A 421 4.25 59.50 -24.90
CA LYS A 421 4.01 60.66 -25.79
C LYS A 421 4.75 60.64 -27.11
N ASN A 422 5.93 60.02 -27.24
CA ASN A 422 6.62 59.91 -28.54
C ASN A 422 7.38 58.59 -28.72
N VAL A 423 7.62 58.23 -30.00
CA VAL A 423 8.60 57.19 -30.40
C VAL A 423 9.91 57.91 -30.70
N ASN A 424 10.96 57.71 -29.90
CA ASN A 424 12.27 58.25 -30.23
C ASN A 424 13.01 57.28 -31.15
N VAL A 425 12.90 57.49 -32.46
CA VAL A 425 13.47 56.55 -33.44
C VAL A 425 15.00 56.65 -33.58
N GLU A 426 15.59 57.72 -33.03
CA GLU A 426 16.94 58.16 -33.37
C GLU A 426 18.04 57.49 -32.53
N LYS A 427 17.72 56.81 -31.43
CA LYS A 427 18.74 56.19 -30.55
C LYS A 427 19.31 54.84 -31.04
N TYR A 428 19.25 54.59 -32.34
CA TYR A 428 20.12 53.63 -33.04
C TYR A 428 21.07 54.44 -33.92
N GLU A 429 21.95 55.23 -33.30
CA GLU A 429 23.13 55.67 -34.02
C GLU A 429 23.99 54.43 -34.27
N SER A 430 24.36 54.20 -35.52
CA SER A 430 25.34 53.18 -35.87
C SER A 430 26.60 53.44 -35.05
N ASP A 431 27.06 52.44 -34.31
CA ASP A 431 28.35 52.54 -33.67
C ASP A 431 29.38 52.82 -34.78
N PRO A 432 30.33 53.76 -34.63
CA PRO A 432 31.30 54.07 -35.68
C PRO A 432 32.08 52.82 -36.13
N GLU A 433 32.19 51.81 -35.25
CA GLU A 433 32.86 50.53 -35.43
C GLU A 433 32.04 49.45 -36.17
N ASP A 434 30.74 49.68 -36.44
CA ASP A 434 29.91 48.70 -37.17
C ASP A 434 30.41 48.53 -38.62
N ASP A 435 30.57 47.29 -39.09
CA ASP A 435 30.86 47.01 -40.50
C ASP A 435 29.66 47.33 -41.43
N GLU A 436 29.91 47.43 -42.73
CA GLU A 436 28.88 47.80 -43.73
C GLU A 436 27.70 46.81 -43.79
N GLU A 437 27.94 45.53 -43.51
CA GLU A 437 26.90 44.50 -43.56
C GLU A 437 25.96 44.63 -42.36
N GLN A 438 26.52 44.88 -41.17
CA GLN A 438 25.78 45.17 -39.94
C GLN A 438 25.00 46.48 -40.04
N LYS A 439 25.60 47.53 -40.62
CA LYS A 439 24.91 48.81 -40.88
C LYS A 439 23.71 48.61 -41.81
N LYS A 440 23.87 47.79 -42.86
CA LYS A 440 22.81 47.50 -43.84
C LYS A 440 21.66 46.70 -43.23
N GLU A 441 21.97 45.74 -42.36
CA GLU A 441 20.96 44.95 -41.65
C GLU A 441 20.20 45.81 -40.62
N LYS A 442 20.90 46.65 -39.86
CA LYS A 442 20.27 47.62 -38.95
C LYS A 442 19.39 48.63 -39.71
N ARG A 443 19.76 49.03 -40.94
CA ARG A 443 18.94 49.89 -41.82
C ARG A 443 17.66 49.18 -42.27
N LYS A 444 17.76 47.92 -42.70
CA LYS A 444 16.59 47.10 -43.07
C LYS A 444 15.64 46.90 -41.89
N GLN A 445 16.17 46.60 -40.71
CA GLN A 445 15.35 46.46 -39.51
C GLN A 445 14.66 47.77 -39.13
N ARG A 446 15.35 48.91 -39.25
CA ARG A 446 14.74 50.23 -39.08
C ARG A 446 13.59 50.49 -40.04
N GLU A 447 13.74 50.17 -41.33
CA GLU A 447 12.67 50.32 -42.31
C GLU A 447 11.46 49.43 -41.99
N ILE A 448 11.69 48.18 -41.60
CA ILE A 448 10.62 47.25 -41.21
C ILE A 448 9.86 47.78 -39.98
N ILE A 449 10.59 48.28 -38.98
CA ILE A 449 10.01 48.85 -37.76
C ILE A 449 9.25 50.13 -38.08
N ALA A 450 9.80 51.02 -38.91
CA ALA A 450 9.14 52.25 -39.34
C ALA A 450 7.84 51.98 -40.11
N LYS A 451 7.85 50.97 -40.98
CA LYS A 451 6.68 50.57 -41.79
C LYS A 451 5.57 50.01 -40.91
N LYS A 452 5.90 49.13 -39.96
CA LYS A 452 4.94 48.60 -38.98
C LYS A 452 4.39 49.70 -38.05
N ALA A 453 5.23 50.65 -37.64
CA ALA A 453 4.79 51.79 -36.84
C ALA A 453 3.82 52.70 -37.61
N ALA A 454 4.06 52.92 -38.92
CA ALA A 454 3.17 53.68 -39.78
C ALA A 454 1.81 52.98 -39.97
N GLU A 455 1.79 51.66 -40.16
CA GLU A 455 0.54 50.87 -40.25
C GLU A 455 -0.30 50.97 -38.98
N VAL A 456 0.34 50.88 -37.81
CA VAL A 456 -0.35 51.02 -36.52
C VAL A 456 -0.89 52.44 -36.32
N ARG A 457 -0.14 53.48 -36.74
CA ARG A 457 -0.64 54.87 -36.71
C ARG A 457 -1.84 55.05 -37.63
N ALA A 458 -1.77 54.53 -38.86
CA ALA A 458 -2.88 54.60 -39.81
C ALA A 458 -4.14 53.90 -39.27
N ARG A 459 -3.98 52.73 -38.62
CA ARG A 459 -5.11 52.02 -38.00
C ARG A 459 -5.74 52.82 -36.86
N ARG A 460 -4.92 53.41 -35.99
CA ARG A 460 -5.43 54.24 -34.88
C ARG A 460 -6.07 55.54 -35.36
N GLU A 461 -5.56 56.15 -36.43
CA GLU A 461 -6.17 57.34 -37.02
C GLU A 461 -7.53 56.99 -37.64
N LYS A 462 -7.65 55.82 -38.27
CA LYS A 462 -8.91 55.29 -38.77
C LYS A 462 -9.91 55.02 -37.64
N GLU A 463 -9.48 54.34 -36.57
CA GLU A 463 -10.32 54.10 -35.38
C GLU A 463 -10.79 55.43 -34.74
N ARG A 464 -9.93 56.46 -34.71
CA ARG A 464 -10.27 57.79 -34.19
C ARG A 464 -11.24 58.56 -35.11
N GLN A 465 -11.09 58.44 -36.43
CA GLN A 465 -12.03 58.99 -37.42
C GLN A 465 -13.41 58.33 -37.29
N GLU A 466 -13.45 57.00 -37.19
CA GLU A 466 -14.69 56.24 -36.98
C GLU A 466 -15.37 56.62 -35.66
N GLN A 467 -14.59 56.93 -34.61
CA GLN A 467 -15.14 57.41 -33.34
C GLN A 467 -15.71 58.82 -33.45
N LEU A 468 -14.99 59.74 -34.11
CA LEU A 468 -15.48 61.11 -34.36
C LEU A 468 -16.72 61.13 -35.26
N GLU A 469 -16.84 60.20 -36.22
CA GLU A 469 -18.05 60.03 -37.00
C GLU A 469 -19.22 59.53 -36.15
N ARG A 470 -19.02 58.55 -35.26
CA ARG A 470 -20.06 58.11 -34.33
C ARG A 470 -20.53 59.24 -33.42
N GLU A 471 -19.61 60.02 -32.88
CA GLU A 471 -19.91 61.18 -32.03
C GLU A 471 -20.65 62.28 -32.81
N LYS A 472 -20.31 62.52 -34.08
CA LYS A 472 -21.09 63.42 -34.95
C LYS A 472 -22.50 62.90 -35.19
N THR A 473 -22.65 61.61 -35.48
CA THR A 473 -23.95 60.98 -35.74
C THR A 473 -24.85 61.01 -34.49
N GLU A 474 -24.27 60.87 -33.29
CA GLU A 474 -24.98 61.05 -32.02
C GLU A 474 -25.39 62.52 -31.81
N SER A 475 -24.50 63.48 -32.09
CA SER A 475 -24.83 64.90 -31.96
C SER A 475 -25.92 65.38 -32.95
N GLU A 476 -26.02 64.76 -34.13
CA GLU A 476 -27.08 65.05 -35.11
C GLU A 476 -28.43 64.45 -34.68
N LYS A 477 -28.42 63.27 -34.04
CA LYS A 477 -29.62 62.66 -33.44
C LYS A 477 -30.16 63.46 -32.26
N GLU A 478 -29.29 64.07 -31.46
CA GLU A 478 -29.71 64.97 -30.37
C GLU A 478 -30.32 66.27 -30.89
N LYS A 479 -29.87 66.79 -32.05
CA LYS A 479 -30.45 67.98 -32.69
C LYS A 479 -31.81 67.72 -33.35
N THR A 480 -32.05 66.53 -33.91
CA THR A 480 -33.37 66.16 -34.46
C THR A 480 -34.38 65.82 -33.36
N GLY A 481 -33.94 65.23 -32.24
CA GLY A 481 -34.80 64.96 -31.07
C GLY A 481 -35.29 66.21 -30.32
N MET A 482 -34.65 67.37 -30.50
CA MET A 482 -35.11 68.65 -29.94
C MET A 482 -36.19 69.36 -30.79
N ASN A 483 -36.41 68.94 -32.04
CA ASN A 483 -37.42 69.57 -32.92
C ASN A 483 -38.80 68.90 -32.87
N GLU A 484 -38.94 67.71 -32.26
CA GLU A 484 -40.22 66.99 -32.15
C GLU A 484 -41.00 67.30 -30.85
N ASN A 485 -40.42 68.02 -29.89
CA ASN A 485 -41.02 68.28 -28.56
C ASN A 485 -41.72 69.65 -28.41
N ASN A 486 -42.02 70.36 -29.51
CA ASN A 486 -42.66 71.68 -29.45
C ASN A 486 -44.11 71.78 -29.95
N ASP A 487 -44.73 70.72 -30.46
CA ASP A 487 -46.13 70.75 -30.87
C ASP A 487 -46.93 69.58 -30.28
N CYS A 488 -47.47 69.79 -29.07
CA CYS A 488 -48.88 69.53 -28.72
C CYS A 488 -49.07 69.56 -27.21
N LYS A 489 -49.31 70.76 -26.68
CA LYS A 489 -50.13 71.00 -25.49
C LYS A 489 -51.62 70.94 -25.89
N ASN A 490 -52.47 70.61 -24.90
CA ASN A 490 -53.95 70.50 -24.89
C ASN A 490 -54.45 69.10 -25.27
N THR A 491 -55.23 68.36 -24.46
CA THR A 491 -56.30 68.79 -23.53
C THR A 491 -56.68 67.65 -22.57
N GLN A 492 -56.84 68.00 -21.29
CA GLN A 492 -57.82 67.55 -20.27
C GLN A 492 -58.33 66.09 -20.19
N GLY A 493 -58.33 65.53 -18.97
CA GLY A 493 -59.52 64.83 -18.43
C GLY A 493 -59.35 63.52 -17.64
N ASN A 494 -59.01 63.63 -16.35
CA ASN A 494 -59.57 62.91 -15.16
C ASN A 494 -59.82 61.37 -15.09
N ILE A 495 -59.24 60.78 -14.02
CA ILE A 495 -59.84 59.90 -12.95
C ILE A 495 -60.22 58.45 -13.39
N THR A 496 -59.92 57.32 -12.70
CA THR A 496 -59.84 56.96 -11.26
C THR A 496 -59.00 55.68 -11.03
N VAL A 497 -58.68 55.47 -9.75
CA VAL A 497 -57.91 54.44 -9.03
C VAL A 497 -58.54 53.03 -9.02
N ASP A 498 -57.76 51.95 -8.97
CA ASP A 498 -57.54 51.08 -7.77
C ASP A 498 -56.97 49.68 -8.07
N ASP A 499 -56.24 49.21 -7.05
CA ASP A 499 -55.32 48.08 -6.94
C ASP A 499 -55.94 46.66 -6.93
N ASP A 500 -55.01 45.69 -7.03
CA ASP A 500 -54.94 44.40 -6.33
C ASP A 500 -55.33 43.08 -7.03
N LYS A 501 -54.33 42.16 -7.03
CA LYS A 501 -54.37 40.74 -6.58
C LYS A 501 -54.45 39.53 -7.55
N ILE A 502 -53.45 38.63 -7.30
CA ILE A 502 -53.47 37.15 -7.16
C ILE A 502 -53.52 36.27 -8.43
N THR A 503 -52.58 35.32 -8.58
CA THR A 503 -52.82 33.86 -8.43
C THR A 503 -51.62 32.99 -8.75
N ASP A 504 -51.56 31.92 -7.96
CA ASP A 504 -50.78 30.70 -7.95
C ASP A 504 -51.26 29.68 -9.02
N ASN A 505 -50.37 28.77 -9.46
CA ASN A 505 -50.64 27.35 -9.80
C ASN A 505 -49.57 26.71 -10.70
N GLY A 506 -49.27 25.43 -10.45
CA GLY A 506 -48.89 24.51 -11.52
C GLY A 506 -48.06 23.29 -11.12
N ASN A 507 -48.72 22.22 -10.66
CA ASN A 507 -48.18 20.86 -10.53
C ASN A 507 -48.84 19.96 -11.60
N ALA A 508 -48.11 19.03 -12.22
CA ALA A 508 -48.70 17.95 -13.04
C ALA A 508 -47.79 16.71 -13.15
N GLU A 509 -48.32 15.57 -12.70
CA GLU A 509 -47.79 14.20 -12.87
C GLU A 509 -48.20 13.57 -14.22
N ARG A 510 -47.50 12.51 -14.63
CA ARG A 510 -48.01 11.49 -15.58
C ARG A 510 -47.46 10.07 -15.30
N THR A 511 -48.38 9.23 -14.78
CA THR A 511 -48.82 7.87 -15.22
C THR A 511 -47.91 6.63 -15.27
N LEU A 512 -48.52 5.56 -14.73
CA LEU A 512 -48.24 4.10 -14.66
C LEU A 512 -48.26 3.33 -16.00
N THR A 513 -47.72 2.10 -15.98
CA THR A 513 -48.40 0.87 -16.45
C THR A 513 -47.79 -0.40 -15.85
N GLU A 514 -48.71 -1.24 -15.31
CA GLU A 514 -48.81 -2.72 -15.18
C GLU A 514 -47.65 -3.60 -14.73
#